data_AF-D2Q9P3-F1
#
_entry.id   AF-D2Q9P3-F1
#
_cell.length_a   1.000
_cell.length_b   1.000
_cell.length_c   1.000
_cell.angle_alpha   90.00
_cell.angle_beta   90.00
_cell.angle_gamma   90.00
#
_symmetry.space_group_name_H-M   'P 1'
#
loop_
_entity.id
_entity.type
_entity.pdbx_description
1 polymer ?
#
loop_
_entity_poly.entity_id
_entity_poly.type
_entity_poly.pdbx_seq_one_letter_code
_entity_poly.pdbx_strand_id
1 'polypeptide(L)'
;MTSKDTRPVIEQPATDIPLMLSQAIIIGGVLCIGEVICSPLYYTLLKSSLALLPWALEACFMAVAFTYVVGFALLWCSESFTFKLREKFRAFGYAAVGLIGYGVWSLLVFTATINSVLANVGESVLTNGQVGAIALNGAALGFIAFLLAKLLDVELANRKGMAIAMLIAEIVVGLVGLLIMIRMFSVLY
;
A
#
# COMPACT_ATOMS: atom_id res chain seq x y z
N MET A 1 16.07 -15.74 36.35
CA MET A 1 15.47 -14.77 35.41
C MET A 1 14.75 -13.74 36.26
N THR A 2 15.32 -12.53 36.39
CA THR A 2 14.76 -11.45 37.23
C THR A 2 13.95 -10.51 36.35
N SER A 3 12.88 -9.93 36.91
CA SER A 3 11.88 -9.04 36.30
C SER A 3 12.43 -7.75 35.61
N LYS A 4 13.76 -7.61 35.46
CA LYS A 4 14.39 -6.44 34.81
C LYS A 4 14.56 -6.57 33.29
N ASP A 5 14.37 -7.75 32.72
CA ASP A 5 14.56 -8.02 31.27
C ASP A 5 13.29 -7.86 30.42
N THR A 6 12.18 -7.40 31.01
CA THR A 6 10.89 -7.19 30.32
C THR A 6 10.53 -5.71 30.18
N ARG A 7 11.52 -4.82 30.12
CA ARG A 7 11.23 -3.45 29.67
C ARG A 7 10.89 -3.52 28.18
N PRO A 8 9.78 -2.94 27.71
CA PRO A 8 9.56 -2.82 26.29
C PRO A 8 10.77 -2.11 25.69
N VAL A 9 11.28 -2.72 24.63
CA VAL A 9 12.57 -2.41 23.98
C VAL A 9 12.60 -1.00 23.36
N ILE A 10 11.44 -0.32 23.36
CA ILE A 10 11.23 1.10 23.06
C ILE A 10 10.08 1.54 23.98
N GLU A 11 10.22 2.63 24.75
CA GLU A 11 9.03 3.29 25.32
C GLU A 11 8.20 3.80 24.14
N GLN A 12 7.14 3.05 23.79
CA GLN A 12 6.18 3.55 22.82
C GLN A 12 5.54 4.81 23.42
N PRO A 13 5.54 5.95 22.71
CA PRO A 13 4.87 7.13 23.20
C PRO A 13 3.42 6.78 23.49
N ALA A 14 2.96 7.16 24.69
CA ALA A 14 1.56 7.02 25.08
C ALA A 14 0.73 7.88 24.12
N THR A 15 0.11 7.20 23.16
CA THR A 15 -0.64 7.79 22.05
C THR A 15 -2.08 7.27 22.11
N ASP A 16 -3.03 8.05 21.60
CA ASP A 16 -4.45 7.69 21.66
C ASP A 16 -4.81 6.47 20.79
N ILE A 17 -3.98 6.17 19.79
CA ILE A 17 -4.12 5.05 18.85
C ILE A 17 -2.79 4.29 18.77
N PRO A 18 -2.79 2.94 18.65
CA PRO A 18 -1.56 2.17 18.44
C PRO A 18 -0.74 2.67 17.24
N LEU A 19 0.56 2.88 17.44
CA LEU A 19 1.46 3.40 16.40
C LEU A 19 1.46 2.58 15.11
N MET A 20 1.47 1.25 15.20
CA MET A 20 1.41 0.40 14.00
C MET A 20 0.10 0.59 13.22
N LEU A 21 -1.02 0.83 13.90
CA LEU A 21 -2.29 1.12 13.23
C LEU A 21 -2.23 2.49 12.54
N SER A 22 -1.66 3.50 13.20
CA SER A 22 -1.42 4.81 12.60
C SER A 22 -0.55 4.71 11.33
N GLN A 23 0.53 3.94 11.39
CA GLN A 23 1.39 3.66 10.24
C GLN A 23 0.63 2.98 9.10
N ALA A 24 -0.19 1.98 9.41
CA ALA A 24 -1.00 1.28 8.40
C ALA A 24 -1.98 2.24 7.71
N ILE A 25 -2.69 3.09 8.47
CA ILE A 25 -3.60 4.11 7.92
C ILE A 25 -2.82 5.08 7.01
N ILE A 26 -1.63 5.53 7.42
CA ILE A 26 -0.82 6.41 6.55
C ILE A 26 -0.42 5.69 5.26
N ILE A 27 0.01 4.43 5.34
CA ILE A 27 0.38 3.64 4.15
C ILE A 27 -0.83 3.48 3.23
N GLY A 28 -1.99 3.07 3.76
CA GLY A 28 -3.22 2.90 2.99
C GLY A 28 -3.63 4.18 2.27
N GLY A 29 -3.68 5.30 3.00
CA GLY A 29 -4.01 6.60 2.43
C GLY A 29 -3.02 7.08 1.37
N VAL A 30 -1.71 7.01 1.64
CA VAL A 30 -0.67 7.45 0.70
C VAL A 30 -0.66 6.60 -0.56
N LEU A 31 -0.76 5.27 -0.42
CA LEU A 31 -0.81 4.38 -1.58
C LEU A 31 -2.08 4.63 -2.40
N CYS A 32 -3.26 4.79 -1.78
CA CYS A 32 -4.48 5.11 -2.53
C CYS A 32 -4.34 6.39 -3.34
N ILE A 33 -3.85 7.47 -2.72
CA ILE A 33 -3.63 8.75 -3.41
C ILE A 33 -2.61 8.57 -4.55
N GLY A 34 -1.53 7.85 -4.27
CA GLY A 34 -0.49 7.52 -5.25
C GLY A 34 -1.05 6.78 -6.47
N GLU A 35 -1.85 5.75 -6.25
CA GLU A 35 -2.49 4.99 -7.33
C GLU A 35 -3.48 5.82 -8.14
N VAL A 36 -4.25 6.71 -7.52
CA VAL A 36 -5.12 7.65 -8.26
C VAL A 36 -4.29 8.56 -9.15
N ILE A 37 -3.20 9.13 -8.63
CA ILE A 37 -2.30 10.01 -9.39
C ILE A 37 -1.60 9.25 -10.50
N CYS A 38 -1.22 7.99 -10.27
CA CYS A 38 -0.57 7.14 -11.25
C CYS A 38 -1.55 6.46 -12.21
N SER A 39 -2.87 6.53 -11.99
CA SER A 39 -3.88 5.94 -12.88
C SER A 39 -3.73 6.31 -14.38
N PRO A 40 -3.32 7.53 -14.77
CA PRO A 40 -3.08 7.86 -16.17
C PRO A 40 -1.88 7.12 -16.79
N LEU A 41 -0.87 6.76 -15.98
CA LEU A 41 0.26 5.92 -16.42
C LEU A 41 -0.26 4.58 -16.92
N TYR A 42 -1.13 3.92 -16.14
CA TYR A 42 -1.73 2.66 -16.54
C TYR A 42 -2.63 2.81 -17.78
N TYR A 43 -3.43 3.88 -17.85
CA TYR A 43 -4.29 4.16 -18.99
C TYR A 43 -3.49 4.31 -20.31
N THR A 44 -2.37 5.02 -20.26
CA THR A 44 -1.47 5.22 -21.40
C THR A 44 -0.72 3.95 -21.77
N LEU A 45 -0.23 3.20 -20.79
CA LEU A 45 0.44 1.91 -21.02
C LEU A 45 -0.51 0.85 -21.62
N LEU A 46 -1.80 0.94 -21.31
CA LEU A 46 -2.83 -0.01 -21.72
C LEU A 46 -3.68 0.46 -22.91
N LYS A 47 -3.26 1.49 -23.64
CA LYS A 47 -3.95 2.02 -24.83
C LYS A 47 -5.46 2.27 -24.64
N SER A 48 -5.89 2.67 -23.45
CA SER A 48 -7.32 2.87 -23.10
C SER A 48 -8.18 1.60 -23.02
N SER A 49 -7.61 0.39 -22.98
CA SER A 49 -8.37 -0.86 -22.81
C SER A 49 -9.06 -0.95 -21.43
N LEU A 50 -8.64 -0.12 -20.46
CA LEU A 50 -9.32 0.05 -19.17
C LEU A 50 -9.86 1.47 -19.04
N ALA A 51 -11.10 1.59 -18.56
CA ALA A 51 -11.65 2.89 -18.19
C ALA A 51 -10.90 3.46 -16.98
N LEU A 52 -10.46 4.71 -17.08
CA LEU A 52 -9.59 5.36 -16.09
C LEU A 52 -10.18 5.35 -14.67
N LEU A 53 -11.47 5.68 -14.54
CA LEU A 53 -12.11 5.81 -13.23
C LEU A 53 -12.33 4.45 -12.53
N PRO A 54 -12.88 3.42 -13.19
CA PRO A 54 -12.92 2.06 -12.63
C PRO A 54 -11.55 1.53 -12.24
N TRP A 55 -10.53 1.72 -13.09
CA TRP A 55 -9.16 1.28 -12.79
C TRP A 55 -8.57 1.99 -11.58
N ALA A 56 -8.74 3.31 -11.46
CA ALA A 56 -8.22 4.05 -10.31
C ALA A 56 -8.81 3.53 -8.99
N LEU A 57 -10.10 3.21 -8.96
CA LEU A 57 -10.77 2.65 -7.79
C LEU A 57 -10.33 1.20 -7.49
N GLU A 58 -10.09 0.40 -8.51
CA GLU A 58 -9.53 -0.95 -8.37
C GLU A 58 -8.09 -0.91 -7.84
N ALA A 59 -7.26 0.00 -8.33
CA ALA A 59 -5.90 0.21 -7.85
C ALA A 59 -5.89 0.66 -6.38
N CYS A 60 -6.80 1.55 -5.97
CA CYS A 60 -7.00 1.88 -4.55
C CYS A 60 -7.40 0.66 -3.73
N PHE A 61 -8.30 -0.18 -4.22
CA PHE A 61 -8.66 -1.42 -3.50
C PHE A 61 -7.45 -2.34 -3.32
N MET A 62 -6.63 -2.54 -4.36
CA MET A 62 -5.41 -3.34 -4.25
C MET A 62 -4.38 -2.73 -3.29
N ALA A 63 -4.28 -1.40 -3.23
CA ALA A 63 -3.45 -0.69 -2.25
C ALA A 63 -3.95 -0.90 -0.82
N VAL A 64 -5.27 -0.79 -0.57
CA VAL A 64 -5.88 -1.08 0.73
C VAL A 64 -5.66 -2.55 1.10
N ALA A 65 -5.92 -3.48 0.19
CA ALA A 65 -5.71 -4.91 0.40
C ALA A 65 -4.24 -5.21 0.75
N PHE A 66 -3.29 -4.61 0.04
CA PHE A 66 -1.87 -4.73 0.37
C PHE A 66 -1.61 -4.28 1.80
N THR A 67 -2.03 -3.07 2.17
CA THR A 67 -1.78 -2.47 3.49
C THR A 67 -2.27 -3.37 4.63
N TYR A 68 -3.49 -3.88 4.52
CA TYR A 68 -4.14 -4.62 5.60
C TYR A 68 -3.84 -6.12 5.60
N VAL A 69 -3.38 -6.71 4.50
CA VAL A 69 -3.01 -8.14 4.42
C VAL A 69 -1.51 -8.35 4.57
N VAL A 70 -0.70 -7.61 3.82
CA VAL A 70 0.76 -7.79 3.73
C VAL A 70 1.50 -6.67 4.46
N GLY A 71 0.99 -5.44 4.37
CA GLY A 71 1.61 -4.23 4.93
C GLY A 71 1.82 -4.31 6.44
N PHE A 72 0.87 -4.86 7.20
CA PHE A 72 1.04 -5.09 8.63
C PHE A 72 2.21 -6.03 8.95
N ALA A 73 2.38 -7.12 8.21
CA ALA A 73 3.51 -8.02 8.39
C ALA A 73 4.83 -7.31 8.02
N LEU A 74 4.82 -6.50 6.97
CA LEU A 74 5.98 -5.70 6.57
C LEU A 74 6.34 -4.60 7.56
N LEU A 75 5.36 -3.98 8.23
CA LEU A 75 5.61 -3.04 9.32
C LEU A 75 6.31 -3.74 10.50
N TRP A 76 5.88 -4.96 10.84
CA TRP A 76 6.53 -5.77 11.87
C TRP A 76 7.98 -6.13 11.48
N CYS A 77 8.19 -6.50 10.22
CA CYS A 77 9.52 -6.71 9.66
C CYS A 77 10.34 -5.42 9.72
N SER A 78 9.75 -4.28 9.39
CA SER A 78 10.41 -2.96 9.42
C SER A 78 10.86 -2.61 10.84
N GLU A 79 10.02 -2.82 11.85
CA GLU A 79 10.41 -2.63 13.24
C GLU A 79 11.58 -3.53 13.64
N SER A 80 11.52 -4.80 13.27
CA SER A 80 12.55 -5.80 13.60
C SER A 80 13.89 -5.48 12.93
N PHE A 81 13.89 -5.10 11.65
CA PHE A 81 15.10 -4.77 10.90
C PHE A 81 15.69 -3.42 11.30
N THR A 82 14.83 -2.42 11.52
CA THR A 82 15.30 -1.07 11.86
C THR A 82 15.68 -0.90 13.32
N PHE A 83 15.45 -1.91 14.16
CA PHE A 83 15.82 -1.88 15.57
C PHE A 83 17.32 -1.65 15.80
N LYS A 84 18.17 -2.24 14.95
CA LYS A 84 19.64 -2.07 15.03
C LYS A 84 20.16 -0.87 14.25
N LEU A 85 19.31 -0.15 13.53
CA LEU A 85 19.71 1.02 12.74
C LEU A 85 19.76 2.26 13.63
N ARG A 86 20.72 3.15 13.34
CA ARG A 86 20.74 4.50 13.93
C ARG A 86 19.42 5.21 13.66
N GLU A 87 18.95 5.98 14.64
CA GLU A 87 17.65 6.66 14.63
C GLU A 87 17.39 7.46 13.34
N LYS A 88 18.40 8.20 12.87
CA LYS A 88 18.36 8.96 11.62
C LYS A 88 18.08 8.12 10.36
N PHE A 89 18.40 6.82 10.37
CA PHE A 89 18.23 5.93 9.22
C PHE A 89 17.03 4.98 9.37
N ARG A 90 16.31 5.00 10.51
CA ARG A 90 15.15 4.12 10.71
C ARG A 90 14.07 4.39 9.66
N ALA A 91 13.79 5.65 9.35
CA ALA A 91 12.82 6.03 8.31
C ALA A 91 13.20 5.47 6.93
N PHE A 92 14.49 5.48 6.57
CA PHE A 92 14.97 4.89 5.32
C PHE A 92 14.87 3.35 5.32
N GLY A 93 15.04 2.71 6.47
CA GLY A 93 14.82 1.26 6.58
C GLY A 93 13.37 0.87 6.32
N TYR A 94 12.41 1.64 6.84
CA TYR A 94 10.99 1.47 6.52
C TYR A 94 10.73 1.69 5.03
N ALA A 95 11.27 2.78 4.47
CA ALA A 95 11.13 3.10 3.06
C ALA A 95 11.68 1.97 2.15
N ALA A 96 12.80 1.35 2.51
CA ALA A 96 13.36 0.21 1.78
C ALA A 96 12.44 -1.03 1.84
N VAL A 97 11.84 -1.31 2.99
CA VAL A 97 10.85 -2.41 3.13
C VAL A 97 9.62 -2.13 2.28
N GLY A 98 9.09 -0.90 2.31
CA GLY A 98 7.96 -0.49 1.47
C GLY A 98 8.26 -0.58 -0.02
N LEU A 99 9.46 -0.16 -0.43
CA LEU A 99 9.94 -0.24 -1.82
C LEU A 99 9.90 -1.67 -2.34
N ILE A 100 10.47 -2.61 -1.58
CA ILE A 100 10.50 -4.02 -1.98
C ILE A 100 9.10 -4.62 -1.88
N GLY A 101 8.40 -4.40 -0.78
CA GLY A 101 7.11 -5.01 -0.50
C GLY A 101 6.05 -4.63 -1.53
N TYR A 102 5.83 -3.34 -1.73
CA TYR A 102 4.82 -2.86 -2.68
C TYR A 102 5.28 -2.99 -4.14
N GLY A 103 6.59 -2.96 -4.40
CA GLY A 103 7.16 -3.31 -5.70
C GLY A 103 6.87 -4.76 -6.10
N VAL A 104 7.08 -5.72 -5.20
CA VAL A 104 6.74 -7.14 -5.41
C VAL A 104 5.23 -7.33 -5.53
N TRP A 105 4.44 -6.65 -4.70
CA TRP A 105 2.98 -6.67 -4.81
C TRP A 105 2.51 -6.17 -6.19
N SER A 106 3.10 -5.09 -6.69
CA SER A 106 2.75 -4.54 -8.00
C SER A 106 3.24 -5.44 -9.15
N LEU A 107 4.42 -6.03 -9.01
CA LEU A 107 4.95 -7.00 -9.97
C LEU A 107 4.04 -8.22 -10.08
N LEU A 108 3.53 -8.75 -8.97
CA LEU A 108 2.82 -10.03 -8.94
C LEU A 108 1.31 -9.86 -9.04
N VAL A 109 0.71 -8.98 -8.24
CA VAL A 109 -0.73 -8.87 -8.07
C VAL A 109 -1.34 -7.88 -9.08
N PHE A 110 -0.78 -6.67 -9.21
CA PHE A 110 -1.30 -5.70 -10.17
C PHE A 110 -1.18 -6.21 -11.60
N THR A 111 0.00 -6.73 -11.99
CA THR A 111 0.19 -7.21 -13.36
C THR A 111 -0.66 -8.44 -13.66
N ALA A 112 -0.85 -9.35 -12.70
CA ALA A 112 -1.73 -10.50 -12.87
C ALA A 112 -3.19 -10.06 -13.04
N THR A 113 -3.65 -9.11 -12.22
CA THR A 113 -5.01 -8.57 -12.32
C THR A 113 -5.27 -7.92 -13.68
N ILE A 114 -4.34 -7.07 -14.14
CA ILE A 114 -4.40 -6.46 -15.47
C ILE A 114 -4.42 -7.53 -16.56
N ASN A 115 -3.50 -8.50 -16.52
CA ASN A 115 -3.42 -9.56 -17.51
C ASN A 115 -4.68 -10.43 -17.53
N SER A 116 -5.30 -10.71 -16.39
CA SER A 116 -6.58 -11.41 -16.31
C SER A 116 -7.69 -10.64 -17.02
N VAL A 117 -7.73 -9.31 -16.89
CA VAL A 117 -8.72 -8.50 -17.63
C VAL A 117 -8.40 -8.49 -19.13
N LEU A 118 -7.16 -8.18 -19.52
CA LEU A 118 -6.73 -8.09 -20.92
C LEU A 118 -6.96 -9.39 -21.69
N ALA A 119 -6.59 -10.53 -21.11
CA ALA A 119 -6.76 -11.83 -21.75
C ALA A 119 -8.22 -12.17 -22.04
N ASN A 120 -9.15 -11.82 -21.13
CA ASN A 120 -10.58 -12.08 -21.32
C ASN A 120 -11.23 -11.13 -22.34
N VAL A 121 -10.70 -9.93 -22.55
CA VAL A 121 -11.19 -9.01 -23.59
C VAL A 121 -10.51 -9.22 -24.95
N GLY A 122 -9.67 -10.25 -25.09
CA GLY A 122 -8.98 -10.58 -26.35
C GLY A 122 -7.78 -9.69 -26.67
N GLU A 123 -7.30 -8.90 -25.70
CA GLU A 123 -6.14 -8.03 -25.83
C GLU A 123 -4.84 -8.77 -25.51
N SER A 124 -3.72 -8.27 -26.06
CA SER A 124 -2.41 -8.81 -25.73
C SER A 124 -2.05 -8.55 -24.26
N VAL A 125 -1.57 -9.58 -23.57
CA VAL A 125 -1.03 -9.45 -22.21
C VAL A 125 0.15 -8.48 -22.16
N LEU A 126 0.43 -7.97 -20.95
CA LEU A 126 1.52 -7.03 -20.70
C LEU A 126 2.88 -7.56 -21.16
N THR A 127 3.63 -6.71 -21.85
CA THR A 127 5.04 -6.96 -22.17
C THR A 127 5.92 -6.86 -20.93
N ASN A 128 7.10 -7.48 -20.96
CA ASN A 128 8.08 -7.39 -19.86
C ASN A 128 8.45 -5.94 -19.52
N GLY A 129 8.47 -5.04 -20.51
CA GLY A 129 8.73 -3.62 -20.29
C GLY A 129 7.60 -2.93 -19.50
N GLN A 130 6.33 -3.22 -19.83
CA GLN A 130 5.18 -2.68 -19.09
C GLN A 130 5.10 -3.26 -17.68
N VAL A 131 5.35 -4.57 -17.53
CA VAL A 131 5.44 -5.22 -16.21
C VAL A 131 6.50 -4.55 -15.33
N GLY A 132 7.69 -4.29 -15.89
CA GLY A 132 8.77 -3.59 -15.19
C GLY A 132 8.39 -2.16 -14.80
N ALA A 133 7.72 -1.41 -15.68
CA ALA A 133 7.25 -0.05 -15.38
C ALA A 133 6.22 -0.02 -14.25
N ILE A 134 5.28 -0.96 -14.24
CA ILE A 134 4.28 -1.10 -13.17
C ILE A 134 4.94 -1.45 -11.84
N ALA A 135 5.88 -2.39 -11.84
CA ALA A 135 6.61 -2.78 -10.64
C ALA A 135 7.46 -1.61 -10.08
N LEU A 136 8.10 -0.83 -10.94
CA LEU A 136 8.87 0.35 -10.54
C LEU A 136 7.97 1.46 -9.98
N ASN A 137 6.79 1.69 -10.57
CA ASN A 137 5.80 2.61 -10.03
C ASN A 137 5.38 2.20 -8.62
N GLY A 138 5.01 0.92 -8.45
CA GLY A 138 4.69 0.35 -7.15
C GLY A 138 5.85 0.50 -6.16
N ALA A 139 7.08 0.18 -6.56
CA ALA A 139 8.24 0.32 -5.69
C ALA A 139 8.43 1.78 -5.21
N ALA A 140 8.24 2.76 -6.10
CA ALA A 140 8.34 4.18 -5.73
C ALA A 140 7.22 4.60 -4.76
N LEU A 141 5.98 4.19 -5.02
CA LEU A 141 4.85 4.48 -4.13
C LEU A 141 5.04 3.82 -2.75
N GLY A 142 5.49 2.57 -2.72
CA GLY A 142 5.79 1.84 -1.47
C GLY A 142 6.89 2.51 -0.65
N PHE A 143 7.94 3.00 -1.32
CA PHE A 143 9.00 3.77 -0.67
C PHE A 143 8.44 4.99 0.06
N ILE A 144 7.65 5.80 -0.66
CA ILE A 144 7.08 7.05 -0.14
C ILE A 144 6.09 6.76 1.01
N ALA A 145 5.21 5.77 0.83
CA ALA A 145 4.19 5.41 1.81
C ALA A 145 4.82 4.99 3.16
N PHE A 146 5.81 4.09 3.13
CA PHE A 146 6.46 3.63 4.36
C PHE A 146 7.36 4.69 4.99
N LEU A 147 7.97 5.54 4.17
CA LEU A 147 8.73 6.69 4.67
C LEU A 147 7.83 7.65 5.43
N LEU A 148 6.71 8.07 4.83
CA LEU A 148 5.74 8.98 5.45
C LEU A 148 5.08 8.36 6.67
N ALA A 149 4.77 7.06 6.62
CA ALA A 149 4.24 6.34 7.77
C ALA A 149 5.17 6.45 8.97
N LYS A 150 6.49 6.30 8.78
CA LYS A 150 7.43 6.42 9.88
C LYS A 150 7.67 7.86 10.37
N LEU A 151 7.47 8.85 9.50
CA LEU A 151 7.65 10.27 9.84
C LEU A 151 6.43 10.87 10.55
N LEU A 152 5.23 10.38 10.25
CA LEU A 152 3.96 10.95 10.70
C LEU A 152 3.19 10.06 11.69
N ASP A 153 3.74 8.88 12.04
CA ASP A 153 3.08 7.89 12.90
C ASP A 153 2.59 8.48 14.23
N VAL A 154 3.46 9.19 14.95
CA VAL A 154 3.13 9.82 16.24
C VAL A 154 2.12 10.95 16.09
N GLU A 155 2.22 11.76 15.02
CA GLU A 155 1.32 12.89 14.80
C GLU A 155 -0.11 12.42 14.55
N LEU A 156 -0.28 11.41 13.69
CA LEU A 156 -1.60 10.84 13.42
C LEU A 156 -2.12 10.02 14.61
N ALA A 157 -1.25 9.32 15.34
CA ALA A 157 -1.63 8.52 16.52
C ALA A 157 -2.19 9.38 17.66
N ASN A 158 -1.80 10.66 17.74
CA ASN A 158 -2.35 11.65 18.68
C ASN A 158 -3.60 12.37 18.16
N ARG A 159 -4.01 12.15 16.90
CA ARG A 159 -5.20 12.77 16.28
C ARG A 159 -6.28 11.73 16.03
N LYS A 160 -6.82 11.17 17.12
CA LYS A 160 -7.79 10.06 17.06
C LYS A 160 -8.92 10.26 16.04
N GLY A 161 -9.52 11.44 16.01
CA GLY A 161 -10.61 11.74 15.06
C GLY A 161 -10.19 11.65 13.59
N MET A 162 -9.00 12.17 13.27
CA MET A 162 -8.45 12.14 11.91
C MET A 162 -8.10 10.72 11.48
N ALA A 163 -7.44 9.96 12.36
CA ALA A 163 -7.09 8.57 12.09
C ALA A 163 -8.33 7.70 11.84
N ILE A 164 -9.39 7.85 12.64
CA ILE A 164 -10.65 7.13 12.43
C ILE A 164 -11.31 7.56 11.11
N ALA A 165 -11.32 8.85 10.80
CA ALA A 165 -11.90 9.33 9.54
C ALA A 165 -11.15 8.78 8.32
N MET A 166 -9.82 8.76 8.35
CA MET A 166 -8.99 8.16 7.29
C MET A 166 -9.23 6.66 7.15
N LEU A 167 -9.27 5.93 8.26
CA LEU A 167 -9.57 4.50 8.26
C LEU A 167 -10.94 4.20 7.64
N ILE A 168 -11.97 4.97 8.01
CA ILE A 168 -13.31 4.84 7.39
C ILE A 168 -13.24 5.12 5.89
N ALA A 169 -12.55 6.18 5.48
CA ALA A 169 -12.40 6.51 4.06
C ALA A 169 -11.72 5.37 3.28
N GLU A 170 -10.66 4.77 3.83
CA GLU A 170 -9.99 3.61 3.22
C GLU A 170 -10.90 2.39 3.11
N ILE A 171 -11.68 2.10 4.15
CA ILE A 171 -12.67 1.00 4.11
C ILE A 171 -13.70 1.27 3.01
N VAL A 172 -14.25 2.48 2.94
CA VAL A 172 -15.24 2.85 1.92
C VAL A 172 -14.65 2.72 0.52
N VAL A 173 -13.46 3.27 0.29
CA VAL A 173 -12.77 3.19 -1.00
C VAL A 173 -12.46 1.74 -1.37
N GLY A 174 -11.97 0.94 -0.42
CA GLY A 174 -11.69 -0.48 -0.61
C GLY A 174 -12.96 -1.26 -0.98
N LEU A 175 -14.08 -1.02 -0.30
CA LEU A 175 -15.36 -1.67 -0.61
C LEU A 175 -15.88 -1.25 -1.99
N VAL A 176 -15.78 0.03 -2.37
CA VAL A 176 -16.18 0.51 -3.70
C VAL A 176 -15.32 -0.12 -4.79
N GLY A 177 -13.99 -0.16 -4.62
CA GLY A 177 -13.10 -0.79 -5.57
C GLY A 177 -13.34 -2.30 -5.70
N LEU A 178 -13.61 -3.00 -4.59
CA LEU A 178 -14.01 -4.40 -4.61
C LEU A 178 -15.32 -4.63 -5.38
N LEU A 179 -16.33 -3.79 -5.18
CA LEU A 179 -17.60 -3.88 -5.90
C LEU A 179 -17.38 -3.69 -7.41
N ILE A 180 -16.54 -2.74 -7.81
CA ILE A 180 -16.18 -2.53 -9.22
C ILE A 180 -15.46 -3.75 -9.79
N MET A 181 -14.48 -4.29 -9.06
CA MET A 181 -13.76 -5.49 -9.44
C MET A 181 -14.73 -6.67 -9.67
N ILE A 182 -15.64 -6.93 -8.73
CA ILE A 182 -16.67 -7.98 -8.87
C ILE A 182 -17.52 -7.74 -10.13
N ARG A 183 -17.94 -6.50 -10.38
CA ARG A 183 -18.73 -6.17 -11.57
C ARG A 183 -17.96 -6.38 -12.86
N MET A 184 -16.70 -5.95 -12.92
CA MET A 184 -15.83 -6.18 -14.08
C MET A 184 -15.66 -7.66 -14.36
N PHE A 185 -15.31 -8.47 -13.35
CA PHE A 185 -15.13 -9.90 -13.53
C PHE A 185 -16.44 -10.66 -13.83
N SER A 186 -17.59 -10.22 -13.30
CA SER A 186 -18.90 -10.83 -13.60
C SER A 186 -19.37 -10.66 -15.05
N VAL A 187 -18.77 -9.73 -15.80
CA VAL A 187 -19.04 -9.55 -17.24
C VAL A 187 -18.06 -10.39 -18.08
N LEU A 188 -16.89 -10.70 -17.53
CA LEU A 188 -15.84 -11.45 -18.21
C LEU A 188 -15.99 -12.98 -18.05
N TYR A 189 -16.65 -13.44 -16.99
CA TYR A 189 -16.89 -14.85 -16.65
C TYR A 189 -18.37 -15.12 -16.36
#